data_AF-A0A958TII7-F1
#
_entry.id   AF-A0A958TII7-F1
#
_cell.length_a   1.000
_cell.length_b   1.000
_cell.length_c   1.000
_cell.angle_alpha   90.00
_cell.angle_beta   90.00
_cell.angle_gamma   90.00
#
_symmetry.space_group_name_H-M   'P 1'
#
loop_
_entity.id
_entity.type
_entity.pdbx_description
1 polymer ?
#
loop_
_entity_poly.entity_id
_entity_poly.type
_entity_poly.pdbx_seq_one_letter_code
_entity_poly.pdbx_strand_id
1 'polypeptide(L)' 'MRNIKTKIVFILLTLFFFVQANAQCAMCRAVLESEEGQSTAQGVNNGIVYLMAIPYLLIGGIGLAIYLKFFRTKKG' A
#
# COMPACT_ATOMS: atom_id res chain seq x y z
N MET A 1 37.32 -23.27 15.85
CA MET A 1 37.49 -22.37 14.68
C MET A 1 36.37 -22.43 13.62
N ARG A 2 35.62 -23.54 13.45
CA ARG A 2 34.54 -23.61 12.44
C ARG A 2 33.38 -22.64 12.72
N ASN A 3 32.96 -22.51 13.98
CA ASN A 3 31.87 -21.62 14.38
C ASN A 3 32.20 -20.12 14.25
N ILE A 4 33.44 -19.69 14.52
CA ILE A 4 33.81 -18.26 14.42
C ILE A 4 33.77 -17.77 12.97
N LYS A 5 34.24 -18.61 12.02
CA LYS A 5 34.19 -18.30 10.59
C LYS A 5 32.74 -18.20 10.10
N THR A 6 31.86 -19.10 10.53
CA THR A 6 30.42 -19.03 10.22
C THR A 6 29.76 -17.78 10.78
N LYS A 7 30.11 -17.38 12.02
CA LYS A 7 29.60 -16.12 12.62
C LYS A 7 30.09 -14.89 11.85
N ILE A 8 31.36 -14.86 11.44
CA ILE A 8 31.92 -13.77 10.64
C ILE A 8 31.22 -13.68 9.28
N VAL A 9 31.03 -14.82 8.59
CA VAL A 9 30.30 -14.86 7.31
C VAL A 9 28.86 -14.36 7.49
N PHE A 10 28.18 -14.77 8.55
CA PHE A 10 26.83 -14.31 8.85
C PHE A 10 26.75 -12.79 9.12
N ILE A 11 27.72 -12.24 9.84
CA ILE A 11 27.82 -10.80 10.11
C ILE A 11 28.06 -10.03 8.80
N LEU A 12 28.99 -10.49 7.96
CA LEU A 12 29.28 -9.88 6.67
C LEU A 12 28.06 -9.93 5.73
N LEU A 13 27.34 -11.04 5.72
CA LEU A 13 26.11 -11.21 4.95
C LEU A 13 25.03 -10.21 5.40
N THR A 14 24.82 -10.10 6.71
CA THR A 14 23.83 -9.17 7.28
C THR A 14 24.19 -7.71 6.98
N LEU A 15 25.47 -7.34 7.08
CA LEU A 15 25.94 -5.99 6.73
C LEU A 15 25.76 -5.68 5.25
N PHE A 16 26.01 -6.66 4.36
CA PHE A 16 25.81 -6.50 2.92
C PHE A 16 24.34 -6.21 2.58
N PHE A 17 23.40 -7.00 3.14
CA PHE A 17 21.97 -6.77 2.92
C PHE A 17 21.48 -5.46 3.54
N PHE A 18 22.04 -5.05 4.68
CA PHE A 18 21.72 -3.76 5.29
C PHE A 18 22.09 -2.58 4.37
N VAL A 19 23.28 -2.60 3.77
CA VAL A 19 23.70 -1.55 2.82
C VAL A 19 22.80 -1.53 1.58
N GLN A 20 22.46 -2.70 1.03
CA GLN A 20 21.56 -2.81 -0.13
C GLN A 20 20.15 -2.27 0.18
N ALA A 21 19.58 -2.62 1.34
CA ALA A 21 18.26 -2.14 1.75
C ALA A 21 18.22 -0.61 1.90
N ASN A 22 19.23 -0.02 2.56
CA ASN A 22 19.32 1.43 2.72
C ASN A 22 19.52 2.16 1.38
N ALA A 23 20.28 1.58 0.45
CA ALA A 23 20.44 2.12 -0.90
C ALA A 23 19.12 2.10 -1.71
N GLN A 24 18.32 1.03 -1.57
CA GLN A 24 16.99 0.95 -2.17
C GLN A 24 16.01 1.96 -1.55
N CYS A 25 16.12 2.26 -0.25
CA CYS A 25 15.30 3.31 0.37
C CYS A 25 15.59 4.71 -0.20
N ALA A 26 16.85 5.02 -0.55
CA ALA A 26 17.21 6.27 -1.21
C ALA A 26 16.75 6.30 -2.68
N MET A 27 16.86 5.17 -3.39
CA MET A 27 16.38 5.05 -4.78
C MET A 27 14.84 5.18 -4.85
N CYS A 28 14.10 4.53 -3.96
CA CYS A 28 12.64 4.63 -3.92
C CYS A 28 12.17 6.06 -3.63
N ARG A 29 12.86 6.79 -2.74
CA ARG A 29 12.56 8.21 -2.50
C ARG A 29 12.90 9.09 -3.69
N ALA A 30 14.08 8.93 -4.28
CA ALA A 30 14.49 9.69 -5.45
C ALA A 30 13.58 9.46 -6.66
N VAL A 31 13.11 8.22 -6.86
CA VAL A 31 12.10 7.92 -7.88
C VAL A 31 10.80 8.62 -7.54
N LEU A 32 10.29 8.55 -6.30
CA LEU A 32 9.04 9.22 -5.92
C LEU A 32 9.10 10.76 -5.98
N GLU A 33 10.28 11.35 -5.78
CA GLU A 33 10.52 12.80 -5.81
C GLU A 33 10.87 13.32 -7.23
N SER A 34 11.16 12.42 -8.17
CA SER A 34 11.37 12.77 -9.60
C SER A 34 10.05 13.16 -10.28
N GLU A 35 10.12 13.92 -11.37
CA GLU A 35 8.91 14.34 -12.14
C GLU A 35 8.11 13.14 -12.67
N GLU A 36 8.78 12.06 -13.09
CA GLU A 36 8.15 10.78 -13.44
C GLU A 36 7.52 10.09 -12.21
N GLY A 37 8.18 10.22 -11.06
CA GLY A 37 7.69 9.83 -9.74
C GLY A 37 6.44 10.52 -9.27
N GLN A 38 6.30 11.82 -9.54
CA GLN A 38 5.10 12.58 -9.17
C GLN A 38 3.86 12.02 -9.86
N SER A 39 3.96 11.61 -11.13
CA SER A 39 2.84 10.95 -11.83
C SER A 39 2.46 9.62 -11.17
N THR A 40 3.46 8.86 -10.70
CA THR A 40 3.26 7.60 -9.98
C THR A 40 2.68 7.85 -8.58
N ALA A 41 3.18 8.85 -7.85
CA ALA A 41 2.69 9.26 -6.55
C ALA A 41 1.24 9.78 -6.61
N GLN A 42 0.89 10.51 -7.68
CA GLN A 42 -0.48 10.92 -7.95
C GLN A 42 -1.38 9.72 -8.28
N GLY A 43 -0.86 8.73 -9.01
CA GLY A 43 -1.52 7.43 -9.22
C GLY A 43 -1.81 6.69 -7.91
N VAL A 44 -0.87 6.67 -6.96
CA VAL A 44 -1.05 6.07 -5.62
C VAL A 44 -2.10 6.83 -4.80
N ASN A 45 -2.05 8.17 -4.77
CA ASN A 45 -3.05 8.97 -4.06
C ASN A 45 -4.47 8.77 -4.62
N ASN A 46 -4.59 8.72 -5.94
CA ASN A 46 -5.84 8.39 -6.62
C ASN A 46 -6.31 6.97 -6.25
N GLY A 47 -5.39 6.01 -6.15
CA GLY A 47 -5.67 4.66 -5.70
C GLY A 47 -6.22 4.61 -4.26
N ILE A 48 -5.64 5.37 -3.33
CA ILE A 48 -6.11 5.46 -1.94
C ILE A 48 -7.55 6.00 -1.91
N VAL A 49 -7.81 7.09 -2.64
CA VAL A 49 -9.17 7.67 -2.72
C VAL A 49 -10.15 6.69 -3.35
N TYR A 50 -9.74 5.95 -4.38
CA TYR A 50 -10.58 4.95 -5.04
C TYR A 50 -10.92 3.78 -4.10
N LEU A 51 -9.93 3.27 -3.38
CA LEU A 51 -10.10 2.21 -2.39
C LEU A 51 -10.97 2.65 -1.21
N MET A 52 -10.88 3.92 -0.80
CA MET A 52 -11.76 4.51 0.21
C MET A 52 -13.18 4.76 -0.30
N ALA A 53 -13.37 5.12 -1.57
CA ALA A 53 -14.70 5.39 -2.12
C ALA A 53 -15.59 4.13 -2.18
N ILE A 54 -15.00 2.97 -2.48
CA ILE A 54 -15.70 1.68 -2.60
C ILE A 54 -16.55 1.33 -1.36
N PRO A 55 -16.02 1.31 -0.12
CA PRO A 55 -16.82 0.98 1.06
C PRO A 55 -17.97 1.97 1.30
N TYR A 56 -17.80 3.27 1.02
CA TYR A 56 -18.88 4.25 1.14
C TYR A 56 -20.00 4.00 0.14
N LEU A 57 -19.66 3.70 -1.13
CA LEU A 57 -20.64 3.40 -2.17
C LEU A 57 -21.40 2.10 -1.87
N LEU A 58 -20.72 1.08 -1.36
CA LEU A 58 -21.34 -0.18 -0.97
C LEU A 58 -22.34 0.02 0.19
N ILE A 59 -21.94 0.71 1.24
CA ILE A 59 -22.83 0.98 2.39
C ILE A 59 -24.03 1.83 1.94
N GLY A 60 -23.80 2.88 1.16
CA GLY A 60 -24.87 3.73 0.61
C GLY A 60 -25.84 2.93 -0.28
N GLY A 61 -25.30 2.08 -1.16
CA GLY A 61 -26.10 1.22 -2.04
C GLY A 61 -26.93 0.20 -1.28
N ILE A 62 -26.36 -0.46 -0.27
CA ILE A 62 -27.07 -1.42 0.59
C ILE A 62 -28.17 -0.69 1.38
N GLY A 63 -27.85 0.46 1.98
CA GLY A 63 -28.82 1.26 2.73
C GLY A 63 -29.99 1.71 1.84
N LEU A 64 -29.70 2.17 0.63
CA LEU A 64 -30.72 2.55 -0.35
C LEU A 64 -31.56 1.33 -0.79
N ALA A 65 -30.94 0.18 -1.07
CA ALA A 65 -31.65 -1.03 -1.43
C ALA A 65 -32.62 -1.50 -0.32
N ILE A 66 -32.18 -1.44 0.95
CA ILE A 66 -33.03 -1.72 2.11
C ILE A 66 -34.17 -0.70 2.20
N TYR A 67 -33.87 0.59 2.06
CA TYR A 67 -34.88 1.65 2.11
C TYR A 67 -35.97 1.45 1.04
N LEU A 68 -35.55 1.21 -0.21
CA LEU A 68 -36.48 0.93 -1.31
C LEU A 68 -37.30 -0.34 -1.02
N LYS A 69 -36.67 -1.43 -0.58
CA LYS A 69 -37.33 -2.72 -0.37
C LYS A 69 -38.34 -2.69 0.77
N PHE A 70 -38.02 -2.08 1.91
CA PHE A 70 -38.88 -2.15 3.10
C PHE A 70 -39.85 -0.98 3.23
N PHE A 71 -39.47 0.21 2.79
CA PHE A 71 -40.25 1.43 3.04
C PHE A 71 -41.02 1.93 1.81
N ARG A 72 -40.59 1.62 0.58
CA ARG A 72 -41.37 1.98 -0.63
C ARG A 72 -42.39 0.93 -1.05
N THR A 73 -42.20 -0.34 -0.70
CA THR A 73 -43.14 -1.42 -1.05
C THR A 73 -44.40 -1.46 -0.18
N LYS A 74 -44.44 -0.71 0.94
CA LYS A 74 -45.57 -0.59 1.87
C LYS A 74 -46.55 0.53 1.50
N LYS A 75 -46.60 0.94 0.22
CA LYS A 75 -47.50 1.99 -0.29
C LYS A 75 -48.45 1.46 -1.38
N GLY A 76 -49.01 0.27 -1.17
CA GLY A 76 -50.05 -0.35 -1.97
C GLY A 76 -50.87 -1.28 -1.10
#